data_AF-A0A6S7KIJ6-F1
#
_entry.id   AF-A0A6S7KIJ6-F1
#
_cell.length_a   1.000
_cell.length_b   1.000
_cell.length_c   1.000
_cell.angle_alpha   90.00
_cell.angle_beta   90.00
_cell.angle_gamma   90.00
#
_symmetry.space_group_name_H-M   'P 1'
#
loop_
_entity.id
_entity.type
_entity.pdbx_description
1 polymer ?
#
loop_
_entity_poly.entity_id
_entity_poly.type
_entity_poly.pdbx_seq_one_letter_code
_entity_poly.pdbx_strand_id
1 'polypeptide(L)'
;LRYEIKTNNIYQDMLEDKWILSSKYAQGHPLYSIRNKKVLRKMKDETHGIPIQEFIGLRPKMYSMPYIETNKLVEKKTAKGIKEVGG
;
A
#
# COMPACT_ATOMS: atom_id res chain seq x y z
N LEU A 1 21.32 -4.75 -1.23
CA LEU A 1 20.75 -3.42 -1.55
C LEU A 1 19.54 -3.20 -0.65
N ARG A 2 19.59 -2.19 0.21
CA ARG A 2 18.45 -1.74 1.04
C ARG A 2 18.11 -0.33 0.58
N TYR A 3 16.86 -0.07 0.27
CA TYR A 3 16.37 1.27 -0.02
C TYR A 3 15.76 1.84 1.26
N GLU A 4 16.18 3.04 1.63
CA GLU A 4 15.62 3.80 2.74
C GLU A 4 15.01 5.08 2.16
N ILE A 5 13.73 5.29 2.43
CA ILE A 5 12.98 6.44 1.92
C ILE A 5 12.64 7.30 3.14
N LYS A 6 13.08 8.56 3.12
CA LYS A 6 12.74 9.57 4.12
C LYS A 6 11.84 10.61 3.47
N THR A 7 10.66 10.81 4.05
CA THR A 7 9.73 11.87 3.63
C THR A 7 9.12 12.48 4.89
N ASN A 8 8.79 13.78 4.81
CA ASN A 8 8.10 14.48 5.87
C ASN A 8 6.63 14.04 5.95
N ASN A 9 6.00 13.84 4.78
CA ASN A 9 4.61 13.43 4.68
C ASN A 9 4.34 12.78 3.32
N ILE A 10 4.29 11.44 3.31
CA ILE A 10 4.05 10.66 2.10
C ILE A 10 2.73 11.04 1.38
N TYR A 11 1.71 11.50 2.11
CA TYR A 11 0.43 11.86 1.51
C TYR A 11 0.46 13.21 0.80
N GLN A 12 1.36 14.12 1.22
CA GLN A 12 1.60 15.35 0.47
C GLN A 12 2.31 15.05 -0.84
N ASP A 13 3.34 14.21 -0.81
CA ASP A 13 4.04 13.77 -2.03
C ASP A 13 3.04 13.09 -3.00
N MET A 14 2.16 12.24 -2.47
CA MET A 14 1.10 11.60 -3.26
C MET A 14 0.03 12.57 -3.78
N LEU A 15 -0.18 13.74 -3.16
CA LEU A 15 -1.14 14.74 -3.66
C LEU A 15 -0.70 15.34 -4.98
N GLU A 16 0.61 15.53 -5.17
CA GLU A 16 1.18 16.01 -6.44
C GLU A 16 0.90 15.02 -7.58
N ASP A 17 0.95 13.72 -7.26
CA ASP A 17 0.69 12.61 -8.18
C ASP A 17 -0.76 12.09 -8.16
N LYS A 18 -1.72 12.87 -7.64
CA LYS A 18 -3.13 12.46 -7.52
C LYS A 18 -3.76 12.01 -8.84
N TRP A 19 -3.21 12.45 -9.98
CA TRP A 19 -3.67 12.07 -11.31
C TRP A 19 -3.41 10.60 -11.67
N ILE A 20 -2.38 9.94 -11.12
CA ILE A 20 -2.11 8.50 -11.30
C ILE A 20 -2.69 7.62 -10.20
N LEU A 21 -3.07 8.20 -9.06
CA LEU A 21 -3.55 7.46 -7.90
C LEU A 21 -5.05 7.14 -7.99
N SER A 22 -5.39 5.91 -7.66
CA SER A 22 -6.73 5.34 -7.55
C SER A 22 -6.81 4.57 -6.23
N SER A 23 -7.18 5.26 -5.16
CA SER A 23 -7.28 4.64 -3.85
C SER A 23 -8.71 4.57 -3.34
N LYS A 24 -8.97 3.61 -2.45
CA LYS A 24 -10.21 3.48 -1.68
C LYS A 24 -10.04 4.11 -0.30
N TYR A 25 -9.62 5.38 -0.23
CA TYR A 25 -9.57 6.09 1.05
C TYR A 25 -10.99 6.25 1.63
N ALA A 26 -11.08 6.47 2.94
CA ALA A 26 -12.35 6.83 3.59
C ALA A 26 -12.85 8.22 3.12
N GLN A 27 -14.17 8.44 3.18
CA GLN A 27 -14.75 9.76 2.92
C GLN A 27 -14.24 10.74 3.97
N GLY A 28 -13.53 11.79 3.53
CA GLY A 28 -12.85 12.77 4.40
C GLY A 28 -11.33 12.78 4.29
N HIS A 29 -10.71 11.78 3.66
CA HIS A 29 -9.27 11.79 3.42
C HIS A 29 -8.89 12.78 2.28
N PRO A 30 -7.79 13.54 2.37
CA PRO A 30 -7.38 14.50 1.33
C PRO A 30 -7.19 13.89 -0.07
N LEU A 31 -6.75 12.62 -0.10
CA LEU A 31 -6.54 11.86 -1.32
C LEU A 31 -7.78 11.07 -1.78
N TYR A 32 -8.91 11.18 -1.08
CA TYR A 32 -10.17 10.56 -1.51
C TYR A 32 -10.58 11.09 -2.89
N SER A 33 -10.73 10.18 -3.86
CA SER A 33 -11.29 10.49 -5.17
C SER A 33 -11.84 9.23 -5.82
N ILE A 34 -13.05 9.34 -6.38
CA ILE A 34 -13.67 8.27 -7.18
C ILE A 34 -13.28 8.33 -8.66
N ARG A 35 -12.59 9.41 -9.09
CA ARG A 35 -12.30 9.71 -10.50
C ARG A 35 -11.49 8.61 -11.21
N ASN A 36 -10.51 8.05 -10.52
CA ASN A 36 -9.59 7.05 -11.09
C ASN A 36 -9.97 5.60 -10.73
N LYS A 37 -11.12 5.38 -10.08
CA LYS A 37 -11.53 4.08 -9.57
C LYS A 37 -11.68 3.07 -10.72
N LYS A 38 -10.90 1.98 -10.67
CA LYS A 38 -10.85 0.91 -11.69
C LYS A 38 -10.38 1.37 -13.08
N VAL A 39 -9.70 2.51 -13.18
CA VAL A 39 -9.12 2.97 -14.44
C VAL A 39 -7.80 2.23 -14.72
N LEU A 40 -7.67 1.70 -15.93
CA LEU A 40 -6.44 1.00 -16.35
C LEU A 40 -5.23 1.95 -16.31
N ARG A 41 -4.05 1.43 -15.95
CA ARG A 41 -2.79 2.20 -15.79
C ARG A 41 -2.81 3.22 -14.64
N LYS A 42 -3.77 3.15 -13.70
CA LYS A 42 -3.76 3.90 -12.45
C LYS A 42 -3.31 3.01 -11.29
N MET A 43 -2.52 3.58 -10.39
CA MET A 43 -1.97 2.86 -9.23
C MET A 43 -2.94 2.91 -8.07
N LYS A 44 -3.03 1.82 -7.31
CA LYS A 44 -3.87 1.75 -6.11
C LYS A 44 -3.00 1.71 -4.86
N ASP A 45 -3.43 2.46 -3.86
CA ASP A 45 -2.95 2.29 -2.50
C ASP A 45 -3.58 1.02 -1.90
N GLU A 46 -2.71 0.07 -1.54
CA GLU A 46 -3.07 -1.26 -1.06
C GLU A 46 -3.44 -1.29 0.43
N THR A 47 -3.01 -0.29 1.20
CA THR A 47 -3.21 -0.22 2.66
C THR A 47 -4.21 0.88 3.05
N HIS A 48 -4.97 1.41 2.08
CA HIS A 48 -6.06 2.36 2.31
C HIS A 48 -5.66 3.63 3.06
N GLY A 49 -4.41 4.07 2.89
CA GLY A 49 -3.86 5.22 3.60
C GLY A 49 -3.25 4.91 4.94
N ILE A 50 -2.89 3.65 5.19
CA ILE A 50 -2.06 3.29 6.33
C ILE A 50 -0.60 3.17 5.86
N PRO A 51 0.35 3.90 6.49
CA PRO A 51 1.76 3.79 6.12
C PRO A 51 2.29 2.37 6.34
N ILE A 52 3.02 1.87 5.34
CA ILE A 52 3.76 0.61 5.45
C ILE A 52 5.02 0.87 6.28
N GLN A 53 5.32 -0.01 7.24
CA GLN A 53 6.56 0.09 8.03
C GLN A 53 7.75 -0.41 7.22
N GLU A 54 7.61 -1.60 6.65
CA GLU A 54 8.68 -2.25 5.90
C GLU A 54 8.08 -3.05 4.73
N PHE A 55 8.89 -3.23 3.69
CA PHE A 55 8.52 -4.06 2.56
C PHE A 55 9.69 -4.95 2.17
N ILE A 56 9.44 -6.26 2.13
CA ILE A 56 10.42 -7.26 1.72
C ILE A 56 9.84 -8.03 0.54
N GLY A 57 10.31 -7.70 -0.66
CA GLY A 57 9.96 -8.40 -1.90
C GLY A 57 11.00 -9.47 -2.24
N LEU A 58 10.59 -10.74 -2.28
CA LEU A 58 11.48 -11.86 -2.61
C LEU A 58 11.40 -12.24 -4.08
N ARG A 59 10.18 -12.36 -4.62
CA ARG A 59 9.89 -12.71 -6.03
C ARG A 59 8.59 -12.03 -6.48
N PRO A 60 8.27 -11.98 -7.79
CA PRO A 60 6.96 -11.53 -8.23
C PRO A 60 5.84 -12.27 -7.49
N LYS A 61 4.97 -11.52 -6.80
CA LYS A 61 3.87 -12.05 -5.96
C LYS A 61 4.33 -12.89 -4.75
N MET A 62 5.54 -12.61 -4.27
CA MET A 62 6.10 -13.16 -3.03
C MET A 62 6.72 -12.03 -2.20
N TYR A 63 6.00 -11.58 -1.18
CA TYR A 63 6.41 -10.46 -0.35
C TYR A 63 5.82 -10.52 1.06
N SER A 64 6.48 -9.84 2.01
CA SER A 64 5.92 -9.47 3.31
C SER A 64 5.87 -7.94 3.44
N MET A 65 4.78 -7.45 4.00
CA MET A 65 4.49 -6.02 4.15
C MET A 65 3.75 -5.75 5.46
N PRO A 66 4.48 -5.52 6.57
CA PRO A 66 3.89 -5.07 7.82
C PRO A 66 3.42 -3.61 7.79
N TYR A 67 2.28 -3.35 8.43
CA TYR A 67 1.73 -2.01 8.65
C TYR A 67 0.95 -1.96 9.97
N ILE A 68 0.70 -0.75 10.49
CA ILE A 68 -0.03 -0.57 11.76
C ILE A 68 -1.46 -0.12 11.49
N GLU A 69 -2.43 -1.00 11.76
CA GLU A 69 -3.86 -0.67 11.70
C GLU A 69 -4.43 -0.65 13.11
N THR A 70 -5.00 0.49 13.52
CA THR A 70 -5.64 0.64 14.86
C THR A 70 -4.70 0.22 16.02
N ASN A 71 -3.44 0.69 16.00
CA ASN A 71 -2.39 0.33 16.97
C ASN A 71 -2.03 -1.17 17.04
N LYS A 72 -2.40 -1.96 16.03
CA LYS A 72 -2.02 -3.37 15.92
C LYS A 72 -1.14 -3.58 14.69
N LEU A 73 -0.11 -4.40 14.85
CA LEU A 73 0.72 -4.85 13.74
C LEU A 73 -0.08 -5.83 12.88
N VAL A 74 -0.31 -5.46 11.62
CA VAL A 74 -0.89 -6.33 10.60
C VAL A 74 0.20 -6.71 9.62
N GLU A 75 0.39 -8.01 9.42
CA GLU A 75 1.39 -8.52 8.49
C GLU A 75 0.72 -9.06 7.23
N LYS A 76 0.88 -8.36 6.10
CA LYS A 76 0.40 -8.84 4.82
C LYS A 76 1.49 -9.67 4.13
N LYS A 77 1.34 -10.98 4.18
CA LYS A 77 2.14 -11.94 3.42
C LYS A 77 1.43 -12.30 2.13
N THR A 78 2.16 -12.38 1.04
CA THR A 78 1.64 -12.91 -0.21
C THR A 78 2.67 -13.87 -0.76
N ALA A 79 2.23 -15.07 -1.12
CA ALA A 79 3.07 -16.14 -1.64
C ALA A 79 2.26 -16.93 -2.68
N LYS A 80 2.01 -16.33 -3.85
CA LYS A 80 1.11 -16.95 -4.85
C LYS A 80 1.67 -18.29 -5.33
N GLY A 81 0.86 -19.34 -5.24
CA GLY A 81 1.23 -20.70 -5.67
C GLY A 81 1.77 -21.59 -4.56
N ILE A 82 1.94 -21.06 -3.34
CA ILE A 82 2.29 -21.84 -2.16
C ILE A 82 0.99 -22.12 -1.39
N LYS A 83 0.76 -23.39 -1.01
CA LYS A 83 -0.32 -23.75 -0.10
C LYS A 83 0.13 -23.40 1.32
N GLU A 84 -0.66 -22.59 2.03
CA GLU A 84 -0.50 -22.47 3.47
C GLU A 84 -0.80 -23.85 4.08
N VAL A 85 0.23 -24.49 4.63
CA VAL A 85 0.06 -25.67 5.45
C VAL A 85 -0.25 -25.15 6.84
N GLY A 86 -1.53 -25.20 7.22
CA GLY A 86 -1.96 -24.87 8.58
C GLY A 86 -1.31 -25.84 9.57
N GLY A 87 -0.63 -25.28 10.57
CA GLY A 87 -0.15 -26.01 11.75
C GLY A 87 -1.23 -26.14 12.80
#